data_AF-A0A136IIX4-F1
#
_entry.id   AF-A0A136IIX4-F1
#
_cell.length_a   1.000
_cell.length_b   1.000
_cell.length_c   1.000
_cell.angle_alpha   90.00
_cell.angle_beta   90.00
_cell.angle_gamma   90.00
#
_symmetry.space_group_name_H-M   'P 1'
#
loop_
_entity.id
_entity.type
_entity.pdbx_description
1 polymer ?
#
loop_
_entity_poly.entity_id
_entity_poly.type
_entity_poly.pdbx_seq_one_letter_code
_entity_poly.pdbx_strand_id
1 'polypeptide(L)'
;MLDRNHFTIGWICAINTECIAAQMMFDKVLGKPEDVPSNNANAYSFGRIARHKVVVALLPHRQYSIAAAAGVVKDMIRTFPIRNMLIVGITGSAPRHNHEPDIRLGDVVVSSPGNSNSGVLHYGYGKKLQDQDDQQLFKTTSHLNQSSLALLNVMNLLKAKHKIEGHLI
;
A
#
# COMPACT_ATOMS: atom_id res chain seq x y z
N MET A 1 -27.18 -2.29 -12.52
CA MET A 1 -26.15 -1.36 -13.03
C MET A 1 -25.08 -1.18 -11.96
N LEU A 2 -23.80 -1.15 -12.32
CA LEU A 2 -22.71 -0.87 -11.38
C LEU A 2 -22.49 0.64 -11.33
N ASP A 3 -22.39 1.18 -10.12
CA ASP A 3 -22.16 2.60 -9.85
C ASP A 3 -20.77 2.75 -9.21
N ARG A 4 -19.93 3.64 -9.76
CA ARG A 4 -18.58 3.91 -9.28
C ARG A 4 -18.55 4.37 -7.82
N ASN A 5 -19.62 4.97 -7.32
CA ASN A 5 -19.72 5.48 -5.95
C ASN A 5 -19.71 4.39 -4.88
N HIS A 6 -19.86 3.12 -5.28
CA HIS A 6 -19.74 2.00 -4.35
C HIS A 6 -18.30 1.48 -4.18
N PHE A 7 -17.34 1.91 -5.00
CA PHE A 7 -15.95 1.48 -4.90
C PHE A 7 -15.22 2.38 -3.89
N THR A 8 -14.99 1.85 -2.69
CA THR A 8 -14.44 2.62 -1.56
C THR A 8 -13.05 2.18 -1.15
N ILE A 9 -12.54 1.08 -1.72
CA ILE A 9 -11.20 0.56 -1.47
C ILE A 9 -10.39 0.64 -2.76
N GLY A 10 -9.27 1.35 -2.72
CA GLY A 10 -8.31 1.41 -3.81
C GLY A 10 -7.13 0.48 -3.52
N TRP A 11 -6.69 -0.27 -4.52
CA TRP A 11 -5.51 -1.13 -4.46
C TRP A 11 -4.57 -0.77 -5.62
N ILE A 12 -3.36 -0.32 -5.30
CA ILE A 12 -2.33 0.01 -6.28
C ILE A 12 -1.31 -1.12 -6.37
N CYS A 13 -1.05 -1.58 -7.59
CA CYS A 13 -0.01 -2.55 -7.93
C CYS A 13 1.08 -1.86 -8.75
N ALA A 14 2.34 -2.19 -8.51
CA ALA A 14 3.47 -1.71 -9.30
C ALA A 14 3.65 -2.55 -10.56
N ILE A 15 3.57 -3.88 -10.48
CA ILE A 15 3.85 -4.80 -11.61
C ILE A 15 2.67 -5.71 -11.96
N ASN A 16 2.73 -6.31 -13.16
CA ASN A 16 1.69 -7.22 -13.67
C ASN A 16 1.40 -8.38 -12.71
N THR A 17 2.45 -9.01 -12.16
CA THR A 17 2.31 -10.15 -11.24
C THR A 17 1.47 -9.79 -10.01
N GLU A 18 1.69 -8.60 -9.44
CA GLU A 18 0.92 -8.11 -8.30
C GLU A 18 -0.54 -7.82 -8.69
N CYS A 19 -0.76 -7.24 -9.87
CA CYS A 19 -2.10 -6.96 -10.38
C CYS A 19 -2.89 -8.25 -10.65
N ILE A 20 -2.23 -9.27 -11.19
CA ILE A 20 -2.82 -10.60 -11.38
C ILE A 20 -3.20 -11.18 -10.01
N ALA A 21 -2.29 -11.18 -9.04
CA ALA A 21 -2.57 -11.66 -7.69
C ALA A 21 -3.76 -10.91 -7.07
N ALA A 22 -3.78 -9.58 -7.15
CA ALA A 22 -4.89 -8.75 -6.63
C ALA A 22 -6.25 -9.11 -7.27
N GLN A 23 -6.28 -9.34 -8.58
CA GLN A 23 -7.52 -9.76 -9.27
C GLN A 23 -7.95 -11.18 -8.89
N MET A 24 -7.00 -12.09 -8.70
CA MET A 24 -7.27 -13.46 -8.24
C MET A 24 -7.82 -13.51 -6.81
N MET A 25 -7.55 -12.48 -6.00
CA MET A 25 -8.11 -12.35 -4.64
C MET A 25 -9.57 -11.89 -4.62
N PHE A 26 -10.17 -11.55 -5.77
CA PHE A 26 -11.58 -11.18 -5.81
C PHE A 26 -12.48 -12.41 -5.60
N ASP A 27 -13.36 -12.34 -4.60
CA ASP A 27 -14.50 -13.28 -4.49
C ASP A 27 -15.40 -13.20 -5.73
N LYS A 28 -15.48 -12.01 -6.34
CA LYS A 28 -16.27 -11.75 -7.54
C LYS A 28 -15.62 -10.66 -8.39
N VAL A 29 -15.30 -10.99 -9.64
CA VAL A 29 -14.94 -10.01 -10.67
C VAL A 29 -16.20 -9.20 -11.05
N LEU A 30 -16.06 -7.89 -11.16
CA LEU A 30 -17.12 -6.97 -11.54
C LEU A 30 -16.78 -6.28 -12.87
N GLY A 31 -17.81 -5.86 -13.60
CA GLY A 31 -17.64 -5.03 -14.79
C GLY A 31 -17.22 -3.60 -14.45
N LYS A 32 -16.75 -2.87 -15.46
CA LYS A 32 -16.51 -1.43 -15.36
C LYS A 32 -17.85 -0.69 -15.16
N PRO A 33 -17.98 0.21 -14.16
CA PRO A 33 -19.15 1.08 -14.05
C PRO A 33 -19.26 2.02 -15.27
N GLU A 34 -20.48 2.26 -15.74
CA GLU A 34 -20.72 3.08 -16.94
C GLU A 34 -20.37 4.56 -16.73
N ASP A 35 -20.42 5.03 -15.48
CA ASP A 35 -20.18 6.41 -15.10
C ASP A 35 -18.70 6.73 -14.79
N VAL A 36 -17.78 5.78 -15.07
CA VAL A 36 -16.34 6.06 -15.00
C VAL A 36 -15.94 6.97 -16.17
N PRO A 37 -15.38 8.17 -15.91
CA PRO A 37 -15.02 9.11 -16.96
C PRO A 37 -14.07 8.52 -18.01
N SER A 38 -14.34 8.78 -19.28
CA SER A 38 -13.53 8.33 -20.42
C SER A 38 -12.16 9.02 -20.50
N ASN A 39 -12.02 10.19 -19.87
CA ASN A 39 -10.76 10.95 -19.83
C ASN A 39 -9.81 10.48 -18.71
N ASN A 40 -10.13 9.41 -17.98
CA ASN A 40 -9.20 8.83 -17.02
C ASN A 40 -8.15 7.98 -17.76
N ALA A 41 -6.88 8.36 -17.64
CA ALA A 41 -5.77 7.65 -18.28
C ALA A 41 -5.42 6.31 -17.59
N ASN A 42 -5.91 6.06 -16.37
CA ASN A 42 -5.66 4.82 -15.65
C ASN A 42 -6.58 3.69 -16.14
N ALA A 43 -6.00 2.50 -16.24
CA ALA A 43 -6.74 1.26 -16.38
C ALA A 43 -7.08 0.68 -15.00
N TYR A 44 -8.33 0.26 -14.83
CA TYR A 44 -8.84 -0.29 -13.58
C TYR A 44 -9.42 -1.69 -13.77
N SER A 45 -9.19 -2.55 -12.78
CA SER A 45 -9.94 -3.80 -12.60
C SER A 45 -10.90 -3.64 -11.42
N PHE A 46 -12.10 -4.19 -11.55
CA PHE A 46 -13.16 -4.03 -10.56
C PHE A 46 -13.50 -5.38 -9.96
N GLY A 47 -13.63 -5.42 -8.64
CA GLY A 47 -13.95 -6.65 -7.94
C GLY A 47 -14.62 -6.42 -6.61
N ARG A 48 -14.95 -7.53 -5.96
CA ARG A 48 -15.45 -7.56 -4.59
C ARG A 48 -14.62 -8.55 -3.78
N ILE A 49 -14.19 -8.12 -2.60
CA ILE A 49 -13.57 -8.96 -1.56
C ILE A 49 -14.41 -8.81 -0.31
N ALA A 50 -14.95 -9.91 0.19
CA ALA A 50 -15.99 -9.96 1.20
C ALA A 50 -17.11 -8.93 0.90
N ARG A 51 -17.34 -7.99 1.80
CA ARG A 51 -18.38 -6.94 1.65
C ARG A 51 -17.88 -5.68 0.93
N HIS A 52 -16.62 -5.62 0.52
CA HIS A 52 -15.99 -4.41 -0.01
C HIS A 52 -15.85 -4.50 -1.53
N LYS A 53 -16.29 -3.44 -2.24
CA LYS A 53 -15.97 -3.28 -3.66
C LYS A 53 -14.61 -2.60 -3.77
N VAL A 54 -13.73 -3.26 -4.50
CA VAL A 54 -12.31 -2.89 -4.64
C VAL A 54 -12.06 -2.48 -6.08
N VAL A 55 -11.34 -1.38 -6.26
CA VAL A 55 -10.79 -0.97 -7.55
C VAL A 55 -9.27 -1.15 -7.52
N VAL A 56 -8.75 -1.95 -8.45
CA VAL A 56 -7.32 -2.22 -8.60
C VAL A 56 -6.79 -1.39 -9.76
N ALA A 57 -5.68 -0.68 -9.56
CA ALA A 57 -4.95 -0.02 -10.64
C ALA A 57 -3.50 -0.54 -10.68
N LEU A 58 -2.97 -0.62 -11.90
CA LEU A 58 -1.58 -0.94 -12.18
C LEU A 58 -0.85 0.32 -12.64
N LEU A 59 0.39 0.51 -12.18
CA LEU A 59 1.22 1.62 -12.66
C LEU A 59 1.49 1.53 -14.17
N PRO A 60 1.76 2.67 -14.84
CA PRO A 60 2.07 2.66 -16.27
C PRO A 60 3.26 1.73 -16.58
N HIS A 61 3.18 1.07 -17.74
CA HIS A 61 4.17 0.07 -18.13
C HIS A 61 5.60 0.63 -18.06
N ARG A 62 6.48 -0.06 -17.32
CA ARG A 62 7.89 0.32 -17.10
C ARG A 62 8.10 1.67 -16.38
N GLN A 63 7.10 2.21 -15.70
CA GLN A 63 7.20 3.46 -14.94
C GLN A 63 7.00 3.23 -13.44
N TYR A 64 7.91 2.48 -12.83
CA TYR A 64 7.87 2.14 -11.40
C TYR A 64 8.49 3.27 -10.57
N SER A 65 7.79 4.39 -10.46
CA SER A 65 8.25 5.55 -9.70
C SER A 65 7.17 6.05 -8.73
N ILE A 66 7.61 6.75 -7.68
CA ILE A 66 6.73 7.43 -6.72
C ILE A 66 5.84 8.44 -7.46
N ALA A 67 6.38 9.14 -8.47
CA ALA A 67 5.63 10.12 -9.24
C ALA A 67 4.51 9.47 -10.07
N ALA A 68 4.81 8.35 -10.75
CA ALA A 68 3.81 7.58 -11.48
C ALA A 68 2.72 7.04 -10.56
N ALA A 69 3.11 6.49 -9.40
CA ALA A 69 2.16 6.04 -8.38
C ALA A 69 1.27 7.19 -7.88
N ALA A 70 1.84 8.34 -7.57
CA ALA A 70 1.08 9.52 -7.14
C ALA A 70 0.07 9.98 -8.21
N GLY A 71 0.44 9.92 -9.49
CA GLY A 71 -0.46 10.19 -10.61
C GLY A 71 -1.66 9.24 -10.63
N VAL A 72 -1.40 7.93 -10.58
CA VAL A 72 -2.46 6.91 -10.56
C VAL A 72 -3.39 7.10 -9.36
N VAL A 73 -2.81 7.30 -8.17
CA VAL A 73 -3.54 7.54 -6.93
C VAL A 73 -4.44 8.77 -7.02
N LYS A 74 -3.90 9.89 -7.51
CA LYS A 74 -4.64 11.15 -7.67
C LYS A 74 -5.85 10.96 -8.56
N ASP A 75 -5.69 10.30 -9.70
CA ASP A 75 -6.79 10.09 -10.64
C ASP A 75 -7.81 9.06 -10.12
N MET A 76 -7.37 8.07 -9.34
CA MET A 76 -8.27 7.13 -8.67
C MET A 76 -9.15 7.83 -7.63
N ILE A 77 -8.57 8.66 -6.75
CA ILE A 77 -9.31 9.40 -5.71
C ILE A 77 -10.30 10.40 -6.33
N ARG A 78 -9.96 10.99 -7.49
CA ARG A 78 -10.89 11.87 -8.22
C ARG A 78 -12.04 11.11 -8.87
N THR A 79 -11.84 9.82 -9.17
CA THR A 79 -12.80 9.01 -9.92
C THR A 79 -13.73 8.21 -9.03
N PHE A 80 -13.27 7.77 -7.86
CA PHE A 80 -14.03 6.94 -6.94
C PHE A 80 -13.99 7.55 -5.54
N PRO A 81 -15.05 7.37 -4.72
CA PRO A 81 -15.06 7.83 -3.34
C PRO A 81 -14.23 6.90 -2.43
N ILE A 82 -12.92 6.82 -2.73
CA ILE A 82 -11.97 5.98 -2.00
C ILE A 82 -11.87 6.47 -0.56
N ARG A 83 -12.14 5.57 0.39
CA ARG A 83 -11.99 5.82 1.83
C ARG A 83 -10.67 5.27 2.36
N ASN A 84 -10.23 4.14 1.80
CA ASN A 84 -8.95 3.52 2.15
C ASN A 84 -8.24 3.12 0.87
N MET A 85 -6.96 3.47 0.79
CA MET A 85 -6.10 3.12 -0.33
C MET A 85 -4.92 2.31 0.19
N LEU A 86 -4.65 1.20 -0.49
CA LEU A 86 -3.58 0.28 -0.17
C LEU A 86 -2.62 0.21 -1.36
N ILE A 87 -1.32 0.27 -1.08
CA ILE A 87 -0.29 -0.15 -2.02
C ILE A 87 0.16 -1.51 -1.52
N VAL A 88 -0.08 -2.55 -2.32
CA VAL A 88 0.27 -3.93 -1.97
C VAL A 88 1.10 -4.49 -3.11
N GLY A 89 2.27 -5.00 -2.77
CA GLY A 89 3.22 -5.48 -3.75
C GLY A 89 4.35 -6.28 -3.11
N ILE A 90 5.21 -6.79 -3.97
CA ILE A 90 6.40 -7.55 -3.59
C ILE A 90 7.50 -6.56 -3.26
N THR A 91 8.22 -6.80 -2.16
CA THR A 91 9.38 -6.00 -1.77
C THR A 91 10.53 -6.90 -1.38
N GLY A 92 11.75 -6.38 -1.52
CA GLY A 92 12.92 -6.95 -0.87
C GLY A 92 12.98 -6.57 0.61
N SER A 93 13.66 -7.41 1.41
CA SER A 93 14.02 -7.12 2.79
C SER A 93 15.52 -7.36 2.97
N ALA A 94 16.11 -6.74 3.99
CA ALA A 94 17.47 -6.99 4.45
C ALA A 94 17.38 -7.60 5.86
N PRO A 95 17.39 -8.94 6.00
CA PRO A 95 17.28 -9.61 7.29
C PRO A 95 18.47 -9.21 8.18
N ARG A 96 18.20 -8.98 9.46
CA ARG A 96 19.24 -8.75 10.46
C ARG A 96 19.34 -10.00 11.33
N HIS A 97 20.38 -10.80 11.13
CA HIS A 97 20.62 -11.97 11.97
C HIS A 97 20.70 -11.56 13.45
N ASN A 98 20.00 -12.30 14.32
CA ASN A 98 19.98 -12.12 15.78
C ASN A 98 19.40 -10.79 16.28
N HIS A 99 18.60 -10.09 15.47
CA HIS A 99 17.88 -8.89 15.89
C HIS A 99 16.41 -8.92 15.42
N GLU A 100 15.50 -8.57 16.32
CA GLU A 100 14.08 -8.41 15.99
C GLU A 100 13.81 -7.07 15.25
N PRO A 101 12.91 -7.04 14.25
CA PRO A 101 12.17 -8.17 13.70
C PRO A 101 12.99 -9.00 12.68
N ASP A 102 12.93 -10.33 12.80
CA ASP A 102 13.50 -11.26 11.81
C ASP A 102 12.56 -11.40 10.60
N ILE A 103 12.81 -10.63 9.54
CA ILE A 103 12.01 -10.65 8.30
C ILE A 103 12.57 -11.70 7.34
N ARG A 104 11.75 -12.67 6.96
CA ARG A 104 12.09 -13.78 6.07
C ARG A 104 11.29 -13.76 4.77
N LEU A 105 11.77 -14.53 3.79
CA LEU A 105 11.05 -14.72 2.53
C LEU A 105 9.69 -15.36 2.81
N GLY A 106 8.62 -14.75 2.27
CA GLY A 106 7.24 -15.18 2.49
C GLY A 106 6.50 -14.37 3.54
N ASP A 107 7.20 -13.56 4.34
CA ASP A 107 6.54 -12.70 5.32
C ASP A 107 5.72 -11.60 4.64
N VAL A 108 4.51 -11.39 5.14
CA VAL A 108 3.67 -10.25 4.78
C VAL A 108 3.87 -9.16 5.81
N VAL A 109 4.51 -8.07 5.39
CA VAL A 109 4.80 -6.93 6.26
C VAL A 109 3.76 -5.84 6.04
N VAL A 110 3.21 -5.33 7.14
CA VAL A 110 2.27 -4.21 7.13
C VAL A 110 2.96 -2.98 7.71
N SER A 111 2.94 -1.87 6.97
CA SER A 111 3.48 -0.59 7.46
C SER A 111 2.84 -0.20 8.79
N SER A 112 3.68 0.06 9.79
CA SER A 112 3.25 0.46 11.13
C SER A 112 3.95 1.75 11.56
N PRO A 113 3.21 2.83 11.87
CA PRO A 113 3.81 4.04 12.39
C PRO A 113 4.47 3.79 13.74
N GLY A 114 5.65 4.36 13.92
CA GLY A 114 6.44 4.30 15.15
C GLY A 114 7.51 5.39 15.16
N ASN A 115 8.03 5.76 16.33
CA ASN A 115 9.13 6.71 16.49
C ASN A 115 8.99 7.97 15.60
N SER A 116 7.83 8.62 15.67
CA SER A 116 7.52 9.87 14.96
C SER A 116 7.51 9.78 13.42
N ASN A 117 7.31 8.58 12.84
CA ASN A 117 7.14 8.39 11.40
C ASN A 117 5.82 7.66 11.06
N SER A 118 5.49 7.57 9.77
CA SER A 118 4.28 6.94 9.25
C SER A 118 4.39 5.44 8.99
N GLY A 119 5.51 4.81 9.34
CA GLY A 119 5.82 3.42 9.02
C GLY A 119 6.45 3.23 7.64
N VAL A 120 6.46 4.29 6.81
CA VAL A 120 7.16 4.33 5.52
C VAL A 120 8.11 5.53 5.52
N LEU A 121 9.37 5.27 5.21
CA LEU A 121 10.42 6.29 5.11
C LEU A 121 10.91 6.36 3.66
N HIS A 122 11.02 7.57 3.12
CA HIS A 122 11.64 7.76 1.83
C HIS A 122 13.15 7.95 2.00
N TYR A 123 13.92 6.93 1.64
CA TYR A 123 15.38 6.92 1.80
C TYR A 123 16.08 8.10 1.12
N GLY A 124 15.58 8.57 -0.03
CA GLY A 124 16.13 9.73 -0.74
C GLY A 124 15.91 11.08 -0.03
N TYR A 125 15.03 11.14 0.97
CA TYR A 125 14.80 12.33 1.81
C TYR A 125 15.40 12.17 3.21
N GLY A 126 16.69 11.85 3.27
CA GLY A 126 17.45 12.00 4.50
C GLY A 126 18.75 12.75 4.28
N LYS A 127 19.28 13.27 5.38
CA LYS A 127 20.55 13.99 5.43
C LYS A 127 21.51 13.21 6.30
N LYS A 128 22.73 13.03 5.80
CA LYS A 128 23.86 12.59 6.61
C LYS A 128 24.30 13.77 7.46
N LEU A 129 24.30 13.62 8.78
CA LEU A 129 24.88 14.62 9.67
C LEU A 129 26.40 14.45 9.66
N GLN A 130 27.13 15.56 9.54
CA GLN A 130 28.59 15.57 9.57
C GLN A 130 29.04 15.68 11.03
N ASP A 131 29.66 14.61 11.52
CA ASP A 131 30.42 14.46 12.78
C ASP A 131 29.93 15.13 14.06
N GLN A 132 29.44 14.29 14.97
CA GLN A 132 29.90 14.29 16.37
C GLN A 132 30.18 12.82 16.73
N ASP A 133 31.46 12.47 16.77
CA ASP A 133 32.02 11.18 17.21
C ASP A 133 31.46 9.91 16.53
N ASP A 134 31.98 9.62 15.33
CA ASP A 134 32.13 8.28 14.73
C ASP A 134 30.87 7.40 14.51
N GLN A 135 29.67 7.96 14.66
CA GLN A 135 28.45 7.34 14.15
C GLN A 135 27.86 8.19 13.03
N GLN A 136 27.84 7.64 11.81
CA GLN A 136 27.15 8.24 10.67
C GLN A 136 25.64 8.32 10.94
N LEU A 137 25.20 9.38 11.61
CA LEU A 137 23.80 9.59 11.95
C LEU A 137 23.04 10.05 10.69
N PHE A 138 22.15 9.20 10.19
CA PHE A 138 21.18 9.52 9.14
C PHE A 138 19.93 10.14 9.79
N LYS A 139 19.58 11.36 9.39
CA LYS A 139 18.35 12.02 9.82
C LYS A 139 17.35 12.05 8.67
N THR A 140 16.21 11.38 8.86
CA THR A 140 15.06 11.50 7.96
C THR A 140 14.54 12.94 7.99
N THR A 141 14.38 13.57 6.82
CA THR A 141 13.90 14.96 6.72
C THR A 141 12.44 15.08 6.31
N SER A 142 11.80 13.97 5.93
CA SER A 142 10.39 13.94 5.53
C SER A 142 9.78 12.57 5.82
N HIS A 143 8.48 12.53 6.10
CA HIS A 143 7.70 11.31 6.25
C HIS A 143 6.34 11.50 5.59
N LEU A 144 5.71 10.40 5.15
CA LEU A 144 4.34 10.43 4.65
C LEU A 144 3.36 10.68 5.81
N ASN A 145 2.13 11.05 5.50
CA ASN A 145 1.06 11.10 6.49
C ASN A 145 0.83 9.72 7.11
N GLN A 146 0.41 9.70 8.37
CA GLN A 146 -0.02 8.46 9.02
C GLN A 146 -1.33 7.95 8.40
N SER A 147 -1.54 6.63 8.49
CA SER A 147 -2.81 6.02 8.12
C SER A 147 -3.97 6.54 8.97
N SER A 148 -5.19 6.42 8.47
CA SER A 148 -6.40 6.83 9.21
C SER A 148 -6.54 6.07 10.53
N LEU A 149 -7.18 6.68 11.53
CA LEU A 149 -7.41 6.06 12.84
C LEU A 149 -8.09 4.69 12.73
N ALA A 150 -9.01 4.52 11.77
CA ALA A 150 -9.66 3.25 11.49
C ALA A 150 -8.65 2.15 11.13
N LEU A 151 -7.70 2.44 10.24
CA LEU A 151 -6.64 1.49 9.86
C LEU A 151 -5.65 1.26 11.01
N LEU A 152 -5.35 2.28 11.82
CA LEU A 152 -4.50 2.13 13.00
C LEU A 152 -5.12 1.16 14.03
N ASN A 153 -6.43 1.27 14.25
CA ASN A 153 -7.16 0.35 15.13
C ASN A 153 -7.19 -1.08 14.59
N VAL A 154 -7.45 -1.24 13.27
CA VAL A 154 -7.40 -2.55 12.61
C VAL A 154 -6.02 -3.17 12.70
N MET A 155 -4.96 -2.39 12.53
CA MET A 155 -3.58 -2.86 12.68
C MET A 155 -3.28 -3.30 14.11
N ASN A 156 -3.76 -2.60 15.13
CA ASN A 156 -3.60 -3.05 16.52
C ASN A 156 -4.31 -4.39 16.77
N LEU A 157 -5.49 -4.58 16.18
CA LEU A 157 -6.19 -5.87 16.22
C LEU A 157 -5.42 -6.96 15.45
N LEU A 158 -4.87 -6.64 14.28
CA LEU A 158 -4.05 -7.55 13.47
C LEU A 158 -2.81 -8.00 14.26
N LYS A 159 -2.14 -7.07 14.95
CA LYS A 159 -1.00 -7.37 15.84
C LYS A 159 -1.40 -8.30 16.99
N ALA A 160 -2.55 -8.04 17.63
CA ALA A 160 -3.05 -8.91 18.69
C ALA A 160 -3.37 -10.32 18.18
N LYS A 161 -4.06 -10.41 17.03
CA LYS A 161 -4.37 -11.68 16.38
C LYS A 161 -3.12 -12.47 16.01
N HIS A 162 -2.12 -11.81 15.42
CA HIS A 162 -0.84 -12.44 15.09
C HIS A 162 -0.09 -12.95 16.33
N LYS A 163 -0.16 -12.25 17.47
CA LYS A 163 0.42 -12.74 18.74
C LYS A 163 -0.28 -13.98 19.28
N ILE A 164 -1.56 -14.16 18.99
CA ILE A 164 -2.36 -15.30 19.46
C ILE A 164 -2.15 -16.51 18.52
N GLU A 165 -2.24 -16.29 17.22
CA GLU A 165 -2.30 -17.34 16.20
C GLU A 165 -0.94 -17.64 15.54
N GLY A 166 0.06 -16.77 15.74
CA GLY A 166 1.37 -16.87 15.09
C GLY A 166 1.29 -16.64 13.59
N HIS A 167 2.14 -17.34 12.83
CA HIS A 167 2.22 -17.27 11.37
C HIS A 167 1.14 -18.10 10.64
N LEU A 168 0.10 -18.57 11.33
CA LEU A 168 -0.98 -19.38 10.75
C LEU A 168 -2.06 -18.55 10.03
N ILE A 169 -1.75 -17.30 9.68
CA ILE A 169 -2.67 -16.38 8.98
C ILE A 169 -2.57 -16.60 7.48
#